data_AF-A0A7S4G7M9-F1
#
_entry.id   AF-A0A7S4G7M9-F1
#
_cell.length_a   1.000
_cell.length_b   1.000
_cell.length_c   1.000
_cell.angle_alpha   90.00
_cell.angle_beta   90.00
_cell.angle_gamma   90.00
#
_symmetry.space_group_name_H-M   'P 1'
#
loop_
_entity.id
_entity.type
_entity.pdbx_description
1 polymer ?
#
loop_
_entity_poly.entity_id
_entity_poly.type
_entity_poly.pdbx_seq_one_letter_code
_entity_poly.pdbx_strand_id
1 'polypeptide(L)'
;GTGVRTRTRALTPGPAGGAATCPATDESESCNVECHCTEYSNTKTVHHPEVADHPSDLADIVIATEADFGEHNYIRDGVLGGFDIELTKAVCAQIGKTCSIVTVPWQSIWPSEYARFGYPENDVLYPGEGHHDRWFHCSVGTYNTVHRQQSIAFTHPYTSMNHDTIGFIV
;
A
#
# COMPACT_ATOMS: atom_id res chain seq x y z
N GLY A 1 -11.46 11.64 10.81
CA GLY A 1 -12.88 11.76 10.44
C GLY A 1 -13.74 10.94 11.39
N THR A 2 -15.02 11.24 11.58
CA THR A 2 -15.90 10.38 12.39
C THR A 2 -16.56 9.33 11.50
N GLY A 3 -16.45 8.05 11.84
CA GLY A 3 -17.14 6.95 11.19
C GLY A 3 -18.21 6.35 12.11
N VAL A 4 -19.08 5.50 11.55
CA VAL A 4 -20.03 4.71 12.34
C VAL A 4 -19.90 3.26 11.92
N ARG A 5 -19.76 2.37 12.90
CA ARG A 5 -19.82 0.93 12.68
C ARG A 5 -21.16 0.40 13.16
N THR A 6 -21.80 -0.42 12.33
CA THR A 6 -23.07 -1.08 12.67
C THR A 6 -22.86 -2.58 12.71
N ARG A 7 -23.31 -3.22 13.80
CA ARG A 7 -23.33 -4.67 13.93
C ARG A 7 -24.78 -5.14 14.01
N THR A 8 -25.18 -5.96 13.05
CA THR A 8 -26.50 -6.59 13.01
C THR A 8 -26.40 -8.02 13.52
N ARG A 9 -27.30 -8.43 14.42
CA ARG A 9 -27.47 -9.82 14.81
C ARG A 9 -28.81 -10.34 14.31
N ALA A 10 -28.78 -11.44 13.55
CA ALA A 10 -29.99 -12.17 13.19
C ALA A 10 -30.53 -12.95 14.39
N LEU A 11 -31.81 -12.76 14.71
CA LEU A 11 -32.55 -13.57 15.67
C LEU A 11 -33.39 -14.59 14.92
N THR A 12 -33.31 -15.87 15.29
CA THR A 12 -34.23 -16.90 14.82
C THR A 12 -35.58 -16.72 15.53
N PRO A 13 -36.72 -16.59 14.80
CA PRO A 13 -38.03 -16.47 15.43
C PRO A 13 -38.37 -17.73 16.24
N GLY A 14 -38.73 -17.54 17.52
CA GLY A 14 -39.29 -18.62 18.34
C GLY A 14 -40.74 -18.97 17.91
N PRO A 15 -41.26 -20.14 18.31
CA PRO A 15 -42.62 -20.55 17.98
C PRO A 15 -43.66 -19.54 18.51
N ALA A 16 -44.67 -19.26 17.68
CA ALA A 16 -45.65 -18.18 17.88
C ALA A 16 -46.49 -18.37 19.15
N GLY A 17 -46.09 -17.69 20.22
CA GLY A 17 -46.85 -17.64 21.47
C GLY A 17 -46.44 -16.45 22.33
N GLY A 18 -47.11 -15.31 22.15
CA GLY A 18 -47.32 -14.25 23.16
C GLY A 18 -46.13 -13.61 23.89
N ALA A 19 -44.87 -13.84 23.49
CA ALA A 19 -43.72 -13.28 24.19
C ALA A 19 -43.41 -11.83 23.76
N ALA A 20 -42.82 -11.06 24.68
CA ALA A 20 -42.47 -9.65 24.52
C ALA A 20 -41.65 -9.37 23.25
N THR A 21 -41.84 -8.18 22.67
CA THR A 21 -41.09 -7.68 21.51
C THR A 21 -39.58 -7.80 21.73
N CYS A 22 -38.86 -8.41 20.79
CA CYS A 22 -37.42 -8.57 20.84
C CYS A 22 -36.70 -7.21 20.93
N PRO A 23 -35.55 -7.12 21.63
CA PRO A 23 -34.72 -5.92 21.63
C PRO A 23 -34.16 -5.64 20.23
N ALA A 24 -33.69 -4.41 20.00
CA ALA A 24 -33.13 -3.97 18.72
C ALA A 24 -32.01 -4.92 18.26
N THR A 25 -32.06 -5.29 16.97
CA THR A 25 -31.10 -6.21 16.31
C THR A 25 -29.85 -5.51 15.80
N ASP A 26 -29.82 -4.19 15.89
CA ASP A 26 -28.82 -3.33 15.32
C ASP A 26 -28.23 -2.43 16.41
N GLU A 27 -26.92 -2.56 16.60
CA GLU A 27 -26.13 -1.72 17.49
C GLU A 27 -25.20 -0.87 16.62
N SER A 28 -25.25 0.45 16.82
CA SER A 28 -24.39 1.40 16.09
C SER A 28 -23.56 2.19 17.08
N GLU A 29 -22.25 2.21 16.87
CA GLU A 29 -21.31 3.00 17.66
C GLU A 29 -20.57 3.98 16.78
N SER A 30 -20.42 5.21 17.27
CA SER A 30 -19.50 6.19 16.69
C SER A 30 -18.07 5.69 16.87
N CYS A 31 -17.34 5.51 15.78
CA CYS A 31 -15.90 5.34 15.85
C CYS A 31 -15.22 6.67 15.48
N ASN A 32 -14.30 7.10 16.34
CA ASN A 32 -13.30 8.08 15.92
C ASN A 32 -12.39 7.36 14.93
N VAL A 33 -12.62 7.57 13.64
CA VAL A 33 -11.62 7.20 12.63
C VAL A 33 -10.56 8.28 12.74
N GLU A 34 -9.60 8.08 13.62
CA GLU A 34 -8.27 8.65 13.42
C GLU A 34 -7.77 8.09 12.09
N CYS A 35 -8.16 8.78 11.00
CA CYS A 35 -7.31 8.85 9.83
C CYS A 35 -6.07 9.54 10.36
N HIS A 36 -5.15 8.77 10.92
CA HIS A 36 -3.75 9.08 10.74
C HIS A 36 -3.55 9.07 9.23
N CYS A 37 -3.82 10.21 8.60
CA CYS A 37 -2.89 10.68 7.60
C CYS A 37 -1.59 10.81 8.39
N THR A 38 -0.84 9.73 8.48
CA THR A 38 0.59 9.85 8.71
C THR A 38 1.02 10.94 7.73
N GLU A 39 1.54 12.04 8.25
CA GLU A 39 2.30 12.95 7.42
C GLU A 39 3.49 12.12 6.95
N TYR A 40 3.31 11.38 5.85
CA TYR A 40 4.37 10.68 5.15
C TYR A 40 5.21 11.76 4.48
N SER A 41 5.99 12.49 5.28
CA SER A 41 7.06 13.33 4.77
C SER A 41 8.30 12.47 4.75
N ASN A 42 8.64 11.98 3.57
CA ASN A 42 9.96 11.47 3.24
C ASN A 42 10.83 12.61 2.66
N THR A 43 10.59 13.85 3.08
CA THR A 43 11.44 14.97 2.67
C THR A 43 12.74 14.88 3.46
N LYS A 44 13.86 14.85 2.75
CA LYS A 44 15.18 14.91 3.39
C LYS A 44 15.29 16.20 4.21
N THR A 45 15.58 16.06 5.50
CA THR A 45 15.81 17.21 6.39
C THR A 45 17.16 17.09 7.07
N VAL A 46 17.61 18.17 7.71
CA VAL A 46 18.79 18.14 8.59
C VAL A 46 18.64 17.14 9.75
N HIS A 47 17.42 16.75 10.09
CA HIS A 47 17.10 15.78 11.15
C HIS A 47 16.84 14.36 10.62
N HIS A 48 16.68 14.20 9.30
CA HIS A 48 16.48 12.92 8.61
C HIS A 48 17.36 12.84 7.35
N PRO A 49 18.69 12.83 7.49
CA PRO A 49 19.63 12.82 6.37
C PRO A 49 19.64 11.51 5.58
N GLU A 50 19.18 10.42 6.18
CA GLU A 50 19.10 9.07 5.61
C GLU A 50 18.03 8.95 4.51
N VAL A 51 17.06 9.85 4.49
CA VAL A 51 15.96 9.83 3.54
C VAL A 51 16.41 10.41 2.19
N ALA A 52 15.97 9.78 1.10
CA ALA A 52 16.21 10.30 -0.24
C ALA A 52 15.60 11.70 -0.43
N ASP A 53 16.23 12.53 -1.26
CA ASP A 53 15.75 13.88 -1.53
C ASP A 53 14.49 13.82 -2.41
N HIS A 54 13.33 13.89 -1.77
CA HIS A 54 12.02 14.00 -2.41
C HIS A 54 11.57 15.45 -2.43
N PRO A 55 11.77 16.17 -3.55
CA PRO A 55 11.25 17.52 -3.72
C PRO A 55 9.72 17.47 -3.70
N SER A 56 9.12 17.88 -2.58
CA SER A 56 7.67 17.91 -2.38
C SER A 56 6.97 18.93 -3.28
N ASP A 57 7.73 19.83 -3.90
CA ASP A 57 7.32 20.73 -4.97
C ASP A 57 7.14 20.04 -6.33
N LEU A 58 7.73 18.85 -6.53
CA LEU A 58 7.60 18.08 -7.78
C LEU A 58 6.54 16.98 -7.71
N ALA A 59 6.35 16.34 -6.54
CA ALA A 59 5.32 15.32 -6.36
C ALA A 59 4.83 15.24 -4.91
N ASP A 60 3.53 15.03 -4.73
CA ASP A 60 2.92 14.67 -3.46
C ASP A 60 3.26 13.23 -3.05
N ILE A 61 3.33 12.31 -4.02
CA ILE A 61 3.59 10.89 -3.78
C ILE A 61 4.56 10.36 -4.83
N VAL A 62 5.65 9.77 -4.37
CA VAL A 62 6.61 9.04 -5.22
C VAL A 62 6.34 7.54 -5.09
N ILE A 63 6.04 6.90 -6.22
CA ILE A 63 5.70 5.49 -6.31
C ILE A 63 6.77 4.76 -7.12
N ALA A 64 7.32 3.68 -6.57
CA ALA A 64 8.30 2.86 -7.23
C ALA A 64 7.71 1.67 -8.00
N THR A 65 8.38 1.31 -9.10
CA THR A 65 8.12 0.10 -9.90
C THR A 65 9.44 -0.41 -10.49
N GLU A 66 9.54 -1.70 -10.81
CA GLU A 66 10.73 -2.23 -11.50
C GLU A 66 10.76 -1.86 -12.99
N ALA A 67 9.58 -1.80 -13.61
CA ALA A 67 9.42 -1.67 -15.05
C ALA A 67 10.07 -2.80 -15.86
N ASP A 68 10.10 -4.01 -15.28
CA ASP A 68 10.55 -5.25 -15.92
C ASP A 68 9.64 -6.45 -15.54
N PHE A 69 8.32 -6.24 -15.63
CA PHE A 69 7.32 -7.26 -15.26
C PHE A 69 6.25 -7.44 -16.34
N GLY A 70 6.68 -7.84 -17.55
CA GLY A 70 5.79 -8.17 -18.65
C GLY A 70 4.86 -7.01 -19.02
N GLU A 71 3.56 -7.27 -19.23
CA GLU A 71 2.57 -6.22 -19.53
C GLU A 71 2.11 -5.43 -18.29
N HIS A 72 2.54 -5.82 -17.08
CA HIS A 72 2.15 -5.13 -15.85
C HIS A 72 2.91 -3.83 -15.68
N ASN A 73 4.24 -3.85 -15.85
CA ASN A 73 5.06 -2.66 -15.91
C ASN A 73 6.30 -2.93 -16.78
N TYR A 74 6.59 -2.02 -17.70
CA TYR A 74 7.69 -2.15 -18.65
C TYR A 74 8.23 -0.78 -19.06
N ILE A 75 9.47 -0.75 -19.54
CA ILE A 75 9.95 0.31 -20.43
C ILE A 75 10.03 -0.23 -21.86
N ARG A 76 9.34 0.41 -22.80
CA ARG A 76 9.45 0.15 -24.25
C ARG A 76 9.70 1.47 -24.97
N ASP A 77 10.74 1.50 -25.78
CA ASP A 77 11.13 2.70 -26.55
C ASP A 77 11.27 3.96 -25.67
N GLY A 78 11.77 3.78 -24.44
CA GLY A 78 11.93 4.86 -23.46
C GLY A 78 10.65 5.30 -22.75
N VAL A 79 9.52 4.63 -23.01
CA VAL A 79 8.22 4.92 -22.39
C VAL A 79 7.92 3.90 -21.31
N LEU A 80 7.69 4.40 -20.09
CA LEU A 80 7.16 3.61 -18.98
C LEU A 80 5.67 3.35 -19.19
N GLY A 81 5.29 2.08 -19.27
CA GLY A 81 3.92 1.65 -19.54
C GLY A 81 3.58 0.34 -18.85
N GLY A 82 2.34 -0.11 -19.05
CA GLY A 82 1.80 -1.32 -18.45
C GLY A 82 0.62 -1.06 -17.52
N PHE A 83 -0.06 -2.13 -17.14
CA PHE A 83 -1.26 -2.07 -16.29
C PHE A 83 -1.03 -1.32 -14.97
N ASP A 84 0.05 -1.61 -14.24
CA ASP A 84 0.33 -0.99 -12.95
C ASP A 84 0.57 0.53 -13.09
N ILE A 85 1.15 0.95 -14.21
CA ILE A 85 1.44 2.36 -14.50
C ILE A 85 0.15 3.13 -14.74
N GLU A 86 -0.73 2.59 -15.56
CA GLU A 86 -2.02 3.22 -15.86
C GLU A 86 -2.96 3.20 -14.66
N LEU A 87 -2.96 2.11 -13.88
CA LEU A 87 -3.68 2.04 -12.62
C LEU A 87 -3.19 3.12 -11.63
N THR A 88 -1.88 3.27 -11.47
CA THR A 88 -1.31 4.26 -10.56
C THR A 88 -1.70 5.68 -10.96
N LYS A 89 -1.59 6.00 -12.26
CA LYS A 89 -2.05 7.31 -12.79
C LYS A 89 -3.52 7.55 -12.49
N ALA A 90 -4.39 6.55 -12.71
CA ALA A 90 -5.82 6.66 -12.46
C ALA A 90 -6.12 6.87 -10.96
N VAL A 91 -5.45 6.13 -10.07
CA VAL A 91 -5.60 6.29 -8.61
C VAL A 91 -5.15 7.68 -8.18
N CYS A 92 -4.01 8.15 -8.66
CA CYS A 92 -3.47 9.48 -8.34
C CYS A 92 -4.39 10.62 -8.81
N ALA A 93 -4.96 10.49 -10.00
CA ALA A 93 -5.97 11.41 -10.50
C ALA A 93 -7.24 11.40 -9.62
N GLN A 94 -7.69 10.22 -9.17
CA GLN A 94 -8.87 10.07 -8.32
C GLN A 94 -8.70 10.71 -6.94
N ILE A 95 -7.50 10.63 -6.36
CA ILE A 95 -7.20 11.23 -5.05
C ILE A 95 -6.75 12.70 -5.14
N GLY A 96 -6.64 13.26 -6.35
CA GLY A 96 -6.22 14.64 -6.59
C GLY A 96 -4.79 14.93 -6.13
N LYS A 97 -3.88 13.95 -6.26
CA LYS A 97 -2.47 14.06 -5.87
C LYS A 97 -1.54 14.01 -7.07
N THR A 98 -0.47 14.81 -7.02
CA THR A 98 0.61 14.77 -8.01
C THR A 98 1.50 13.58 -7.69
N CYS A 99 1.46 12.55 -8.54
CA CYS A 99 2.28 11.37 -8.36
C CYS A 99 3.46 11.34 -9.33
N SER A 100 4.63 10.96 -8.83
CA SER A 100 5.79 10.59 -9.63
C SER A 100 5.96 9.07 -9.60
N ILE A 101 6.03 8.44 -10.78
CA ILE A 101 6.34 7.02 -10.88
C ILE A 101 7.81 6.90 -11.26
N VAL A 102 8.60 6.27 -10.39
CA VAL A 102 10.03 6.10 -10.56
C VAL A 102 10.36 4.63 -10.75
N THR A 103 11.31 4.35 -11.64
CA THR A 103 11.81 3.00 -11.86
C THR A 103 12.98 2.72 -10.93
N VAL A 104 12.89 1.66 -10.14
CA VAL A 104 13.96 1.20 -9.23
C VAL A 104 14.21 -0.28 -9.45
N PRO A 105 15.42 -0.81 -9.22
CA PRO A 105 15.65 -2.25 -9.26
C PRO A 105 14.71 -2.99 -8.29
N TRP A 106 14.24 -4.20 -8.63
CA TRP A 106 13.37 -4.97 -7.72
C TRP A 106 13.94 -5.09 -6.32
N GLN A 107 15.26 -5.20 -6.20
CA GLN A 107 15.99 -5.32 -4.93
C GLN A 107 15.77 -4.12 -4.00
N SER A 108 15.51 -2.94 -4.54
CA SER A 108 15.16 -1.74 -3.76
C SER A 108 13.75 -1.83 -3.17
N ILE A 109 12.87 -2.65 -3.75
CA ILE A 109 11.51 -2.91 -3.26
C ILE A 109 11.51 -4.18 -2.38
N TRP A 110 12.02 -5.28 -2.91
CA TRP A 110 12.12 -6.58 -2.25
C TRP A 110 13.51 -7.17 -2.44
N PRO A 111 14.28 -7.41 -1.37
CA PRO A 111 15.60 -7.99 -1.50
C PRO A 111 15.50 -9.44 -1.99
N SER A 112 16.36 -9.82 -2.93
CA SER A 112 16.61 -11.24 -3.26
C SER A 112 17.72 -11.82 -2.37
N GLU A 113 18.76 -11.00 -2.14
CA GLU A 113 19.93 -11.10 -1.26
C GLU A 113 20.89 -9.95 -1.67
N TYR A 114 21.51 -9.24 -0.72
CA TYR A 114 22.23 -7.96 -0.95
C TYR A 114 23.68 -8.06 -1.46
N ALA A 115 24.22 -9.27 -1.64
CA ALA A 115 25.64 -9.46 -1.96
C ALA A 115 26.12 -8.70 -3.22
N ARG A 116 25.22 -8.32 -4.13
CA ARG A 116 25.52 -7.56 -5.36
C ARG A 116 25.82 -6.06 -5.13
N PHE A 117 25.41 -5.49 -3.99
CA PHE A 117 25.60 -4.06 -3.69
C PHE A 117 26.71 -3.79 -2.66
N GLY A 118 27.47 -4.82 -2.28
CA GLY A 118 28.63 -4.67 -1.38
C GLY A 118 28.29 -4.69 0.12
N TYR A 119 27.05 -5.03 0.47
CA TYR A 119 26.66 -5.26 1.86
C TYR A 119 26.88 -6.74 2.23
N PRO A 120 27.70 -7.04 3.26
CA PRO A 120 28.17 -8.39 3.56
C PRO A 120 27.13 -9.27 4.28
N GLU A 121 26.17 -8.68 4.99
CA GLU A 121 25.15 -9.39 5.76
C GLU A 121 23.77 -8.72 5.61
N ASN A 122 22.72 -9.52 5.69
CA ASN A 122 21.32 -9.10 5.60
C ASN A 122 20.69 -9.13 7.00
N ASP A 123 20.96 -8.11 7.82
CA ASP A 123 20.36 -8.03 9.16
C ASP A 123 18.86 -7.69 9.10
N VAL A 124 18.36 -7.21 7.95
CA VAL A 124 16.98 -6.77 7.74
C VAL A 124 16.39 -7.49 6.53
N LEU A 125 15.81 -8.66 6.79
CA LEU A 125 15.26 -9.56 5.78
C LEU A 125 14.23 -8.88 4.85
N TYR A 126 13.53 -7.84 5.34
CA TYR A 126 12.54 -7.04 4.63
C TYR A 126 12.25 -5.70 5.34
N PRO A 127 11.83 -4.63 4.64
CA PRO A 127 11.70 -4.50 3.18
C PRO A 127 13.04 -4.15 2.48
N GLY A 128 13.04 -3.95 1.15
CA GLY A 128 14.27 -3.61 0.39
C GLY A 128 14.83 -2.22 0.72
N GLU A 129 16.06 -1.91 0.25
CA GLU A 129 16.81 -0.68 0.61
C GLU A 129 16.00 0.57 0.36
N GLY A 130 15.32 0.61 -0.79
CA GLY A 130 14.53 1.77 -1.18
C GLY A 130 13.33 2.01 -0.27
N HIS A 131 12.73 0.95 0.27
CA HIS A 131 11.70 1.09 1.30
C HIS A 131 12.33 1.47 2.65
N HIS A 132 13.45 0.86 3.04
CA HIS A 132 14.14 1.12 4.31
C HIS A 132 14.63 2.57 4.42
N ASP A 133 15.29 3.05 3.38
CA ASP A 133 15.88 4.40 3.27
C ASP A 133 14.89 5.42 2.69
N ARG A 134 13.62 5.03 2.53
CA ARG A 134 12.53 5.92 2.09
C ARG A 134 12.81 6.60 0.74
N TRP A 135 13.38 5.87 -0.22
CA TRP A 135 13.59 6.30 -1.61
C TRP A 135 12.29 6.52 -2.38
N PHE A 136 11.16 6.09 -1.85
CA PHE A 136 9.82 6.31 -2.38
C PHE A 136 8.81 6.09 -1.26
N HIS A 137 7.56 6.51 -1.47
CA HIS A 137 6.51 6.37 -0.46
C HIS A 137 5.86 5.00 -0.53
N CYS A 138 5.60 4.55 -1.76
CA CYS A 138 4.90 3.31 -2.04
C CYS A 138 5.56 2.60 -3.21
N SER A 139 5.26 1.32 -3.40
CA SER A 139 5.61 0.60 -4.63
C SER A 139 4.45 -0.22 -5.17
N VAL A 140 4.46 -0.47 -6.47
CA VAL A 140 3.40 -1.20 -7.19
C VAL A 140 3.88 -2.57 -7.66
N GLY A 141 2.97 -3.43 -8.10
CA GLY A 141 3.33 -4.66 -8.80
C GLY A 141 3.86 -5.75 -7.87
N THR A 142 3.52 -5.70 -6.58
CA THR A 142 3.96 -6.72 -5.62
C THR A 142 2.84 -7.66 -5.20
N TYR A 143 3.12 -8.96 -5.29
CA TYR A 143 2.34 -10.01 -4.63
C TYR A 143 2.29 -9.87 -3.11
N ASN A 144 1.08 -9.78 -2.58
CA ASN A 144 0.79 -9.79 -1.16
C ASN A 144 0.89 -11.22 -0.60
N THR A 145 2.04 -11.55 0.01
CA THR A 145 2.30 -12.84 0.67
C THR A 145 2.42 -12.67 2.18
N VAL A 146 2.15 -13.73 2.95
CA VAL A 146 2.22 -13.68 4.42
C VAL A 146 3.58 -13.20 4.93
N HIS A 147 4.68 -13.60 4.29
CA HIS A 147 6.02 -13.17 4.67
C HIS A 147 6.23 -11.66 4.46
N ARG A 148 5.67 -11.09 3.39
CA ARG A 148 5.80 -9.66 3.11
C ARG A 148 4.93 -8.81 4.03
N GLN A 149 3.72 -9.28 4.37
CA GLN A 149 2.83 -8.61 5.33
C GLN A 149 3.44 -8.46 6.73
N GLN A 150 4.40 -9.31 7.10
CA GLN A 150 5.11 -9.20 8.38
C GLN A 150 6.09 -8.02 8.43
N SER A 151 6.44 -7.44 7.28
CA SER A 151 7.49 -6.42 7.16
C SER A 151 6.98 -5.03 6.76
N ILE A 152 5.90 -4.97 5.99
CA ILE A 152 5.35 -3.72 5.45
C ILE A 152 3.87 -3.89 5.13
N ALA A 153 3.13 -2.78 5.08
CA ALA A 153 1.69 -2.81 4.84
C ALA A 153 1.38 -2.96 3.35
N PHE A 154 0.23 -3.56 3.07
CA PHE A 154 -0.31 -3.71 1.72
C PHE A 154 -1.71 -3.10 1.65
N THR A 155 -2.06 -2.53 0.50
CA THR A 155 -3.46 -2.24 0.18
C THR A 155 -4.24 -3.52 -0.01
N HIS A 156 -5.57 -3.40 -0.13
CA HIS A 156 -6.37 -4.47 -0.73
C HIS A 156 -5.80 -4.81 -2.12
N PRO A 157 -5.75 -6.11 -2.48
CA PRO A 157 -5.31 -6.51 -3.81
C PRO A 157 -6.14 -5.81 -4.89
N TYR A 158 -5.47 -5.24 -5.89
CA TYR A 158 -6.12 -4.57 -7.02
C TYR A 158 -6.24 -5.49 -8.25
N THR A 159 -5.66 -6.69 -8.17
CA THR A 159 -5.88 -7.81 -9.07
C THR A 159 -6.79 -8.87 -8.43
N SER A 160 -6.86 -10.08 -8.98
CA SER A 160 -7.77 -11.13 -8.48
C SER A 160 -7.36 -11.67 -7.10
N MET A 161 -8.18 -11.43 -6.08
CA MET A 161 -7.97 -11.98 -4.73
C MET A 161 -7.77 -13.51 -4.66
N ASN A 162 -8.24 -14.26 -5.67
CA ASN A 162 -8.20 -15.73 -5.69
C ASN A 162 -7.07 -16.30 -6.57
N HIS A 163 -6.39 -15.49 -7.37
CA HIS A 163 -5.38 -15.96 -8.32
C HIS A 163 -4.08 -15.14 -8.27
N ASP A 164 -4.18 -13.82 -8.11
CA ASP A 164 -3.04 -12.90 -8.09
C ASP A 164 -3.30 -11.82 -7.05
N THR A 165 -2.65 -11.89 -5.89
CA THR A 165 -2.86 -10.97 -4.77
C THR A 165 -2.00 -9.71 -4.86
N ILE A 166 -1.87 -9.10 -6.04
CA ILE A 166 -1.01 -7.92 -6.23
C ILE A 166 -1.65 -6.68 -5.61
N GLY A 167 -0.88 -5.91 -4.85
CA GLY A 167 -1.30 -4.68 -4.18
C GLY A 167 -0.22 -3.59 -4.21
N PHE A 168 -0.61 -2.38 -3.79
CA PHE A 168 0.35 -1.34 -3.47
C PHE A 168 0.95 -1.62 -2.10
N ILE A 169 2.24 -1.36 -1.95
CA ILE A 169 2.96 -1.41 -0.67
C ILE A 169 3.12 0.01 -0.16
N VAL A 170 2.90 0.20 1.14
CA VAL A 170 2.90 1.51 1.83
C VAL A 170 3.72 1.41 3.12
#